data_AF-K2EV85-F1
#
_entry.id   AF-K2EV85-F1
#
_cell.length_a   1.000
_cell.length_b   1.000
_cell.length_c   1.000
_cell.angle_alpha   90.00
_cell.angle_beta   90.00
_cell.angle_gamma   90.00
#
_symmetry.space_group_name_H-M   'P 1'
#
loop_
_entity.id
_entity.type
_entity.pdbx_description
1 polymer ?
#
loop_
_entity_poly.entity_id
_entity_poly.type
_entity_poly.pdbx_seq_one_letter_code
_entity_poly.pdbx_strand_id
1 'polypeptide(L)'
;MTSLTKIAITSRKVIRYGIYLIIFLIVGRIFLDLGVKIYKKVFPAPPPAPTVRYGKLTKIPFPENGVTAKLTYTIETAEGGLPTNIPTQAKVYFMPKTSANLLSLDTAKSKAAALGFGTDVQQVSDTVYKFKNSNYPSTLQMNIITGTFSISYDLISDKSPIDLKPPVAEVAASDFRSFLSEANVLPGDLTGSVTHDFLKISNGQLVSALSLSEANFVKINLFRKNYDDLPSVTENPNQANVWAIISGARNQGQQIIASEYHYNEVDESQYSTYPIKTPTEALTELQAGKVFIANLGLNENEGTLKIRRVFLAYFDPDAITEYYQPIYVFEGDNGFIAYLPAVISDYYQAQQ
;
A
#
# COMPACT_ATOMS: atom_id res chain seq x y z
N MET A 1 -1.07 -31.02 -83.74
CA MET A 1 0.18 -30.25 -83.57
C MET A 1 -0.16 -28.85 -83.08
N THR A 2 0.10 -28.55 -81.82
CA THR A 2 -0.11 -27.21 -81.26
C THR A 2 1.04 -26.32 -81.72
N SER A 3 0.74 -25.33 -82.56
CA SER A 3 1.73 -24.35 -83.02
C SER A 3 2.38 -23.66 -81.82
N LEU A 4 3.71 -23.55 -81.82
CA LEU A 4 4.54 -22.84 -80.83
C LEU A 4 3.98 -21.44 -80.51
N THR A 5 3.32 -20.81 -81.48
CA THR A 5 2.65 -19.50 -81.34
C THR A 5 1.47 -19.52 -80.36
N LYS A 6 0.66 -20.59 -80.34
CA LYS A 6 -0.46 -20.73 -79.39
C LYS A 6 0.04 -20.89 -77.95
N ILE A 7 1.13 -21.63 -77.75
CA ILE A 7 1.75 -21.84 -76.43
C ILE A 7 2.33 -20.53 -75.90
N ALA A 8 2.98 -19.72 -76.74
CA ALA A 8 3.52 -18.42 -76.36
C ALA A 8 2.42 -17.41 -75.96
N ILE A 9 1.30 -17.37 -76.69
CA ILE A 9 0.16 -16.49 -76.38
C ILE A 9 -0.51 -16.89 -75.05
N THR A 10 -0.72 -18.19 -74.84
CA THR A 10 -1.30 -18.70 -73.59
C THR A 10 -0.35 -18.44 -72.41
N SER A 11 0.95 -18.63 -72.58
CA SER A 11 1.95 -18.37 -71.52
C SER A 11 1.96 -16.89 -71.09
N ARG A 12 1.90 -15.94 -72.03
CA ARG A 12 1.81 -14.51 -71.68
C ARG A 12 0.52 -14.16 -70.92
N LYS A 13 -0.61 -14.80 -71.25
CA LYS A 13 -1.86 -14.63 -70.49
C LYS A 13 -1.72 -15.18 -69.07
N VAL A 14 -1.17 -16.39 -68.92
CA VAL A 14 -0.95 -17.01 -67.60
C VAL A 14 -0.03 -16.14 -66.74
N ILE A 15 1.07 -15.63 -67.29
CA ILE A 15 1.98 -14.73 -66.57
C ILE A 15 1.25 -13.45 -66.13
N ARG A 16 0.47 -12.83 -67.03
CA ARG A 16 -0.27 -11.60 -66.72
C ARG A 16 -1.32 -11.82 -65.62
N TYR A 17 -2.11 -12.88 -65.70
CA TYR A 17 -3.10 -13.21 -64.66
C TYR A 17 -2.45 -13.70 -63.37
N GLY A 18 -1.29 -14.36 -63.44
CA GLY A 18 -0.48 -14.73 -62.28
C GLY A 18 0.02 -13.50 -61.51
N ILE A 19 0.48 -12.46 -62.22
CA ILE A 19 0.88 -11.19 -61.60
C ILE A 19 -0.32 -10.51 -60.92
N TYR A 20 -1.49 -10.48 -61.57
CA TYR A 20 -2.70 -9.93 -60.94
C TYR A 20 -3.13 -10.71 -59.70
N LEU A 21 -3.03 -12.05 -59.72
CA LEU A 21 -3.31 -12.88 -58.55
C LEU A 21 -2.35 -12.57 -57.39
N ILE A 22 -1.05 -12.43 -57.67
CA ILE A 22 -0.04 -12.10 -56.65
C ILE A 22 -0.31 -10.72 -56.06
N ILE A 23 -0.58 -9.70 -56.89
CA ILE A 23 -0.93 -8.36 -56.42
C ILE A 23 -2.20 -8.41 -55.57
N PHE A 24 -3.22 -9.15 -56.02
CA PHE A 24 -4.47 -9.32 -55.27
C PHE A 24 -4.25 -9.96 -53.89
N LEU A 25 -3.39 -11.00 -53.80
CA LEU A 25 -3.07 -11.65 -52.53
C LEU A 25 -2.28 -10.72 -51.59
N ILE A 26 -1.35 -9.93 -52.11
CA ILE A 26 -0.59 -8.95 -51.32
C ILE A 26 -1.51 -7.86 -50.79
N VAL A 27 -2.33 -7.27 -51.67
CA VAL A 27 -3.30 -6.22 -51.30
C VAL A 27 -4.34 -6.76 -50.33
N GLY A 28 -4.88 -7.96 -50.59
CA GLY A 28 -5.84 -8.64 -49.72
C GLY A 28 -5.27 -8.92 -48.31
N ARG A 29 -4.01 -9.33 -48.20
CA ARG A 29 -3.33 -9.52 -46.92
C ARG A 29 -3.20 -8.22 -46.14
N ILE A 30 -2.82 -7.12 -46.79
CA ILE A 30 -2.72 -5.80 -46.17
C ILE A 30 -4.09 -5.35 -45.64
N PHE A 31 -5.15 -5.51 -46.43
CA PHE A 31 -6.51 -5.16 -46.00
C PHE A 31 -7.02 -6.05 -44.87
N LEU A 32 -6.72 -7.35 -44.87
CA LEU A 32 -7.05 -8.25 -43.76
C LEU A 32 -6.32 -7.87 -42.47
N ASP A 33 -5.01 -7.61 -42.54
CA ASP A 33 -4.22 -7.23 -41.38
C ASP A 33 -4.68 -5.87 -40.80
N LEU A 34 -5.03 -4.90 -41.65
CA LEU A 34 -5.62 -3.63 -41.25
C LEU A 34 -7.01 -3.84 -40.63
N GLY A 35 -7.86 -4.64 -41.27
CA GLY A 35 -9.21 -4.95 -40.78
C GLY A 35 -9.20 -5.63 -39.42
N VAL A 36 -8.31 -6.62 -39.21
CA VAL A 36 -8.15 -7.30 -37.92
C VAL A 36 -7.61 -6.34 -36.85
N LYS A 37 -6.66 -5.46 -37.18
CA LYS A 37 -6.16 -4.45 -36.23
C LYS A 37 -7.24 -3.44 -35.82
N ILE A 38 -8.04 -2.96 -36.77
CA ILE A 38 -9.17 -2.06 -36.50
C ILE A 38 -10.22 -2.80 -35.67
N TYR A 39 -10.60 -4.02 -36.05
CA TYR A 39 -11.57 -4.83 -35.32
C TYR A 39 -11.14 -5.07 -33.88
N LYS A 40 -9.89 -5.48 -33.62
CA LYS A 40 -9.37 -5.68 -32.26
C LYS A 40 -9.27 -4.38 -31.44
N LYS A 41 -9.12 -3.23 -32.09
CA LYS A 41 -9.09 -1.91 -31.44
C LYS A 41 -10.50 -1.41 -31.07
N VAL A 42 -11.51 -1.75 -31.89
CA VAL A 42 -12.91 -1.36 -31.68
C VAL A 42 -13.64 -2.37 -30.77
N PHE A 43 -13.28 -3.65 -30.85
CA PHE A 43 -13.82 -4.75 -30.05
C PHE A 43 -12.66 -5.49 -29.35
N PRO A 44 -12.10 -4.90 -28.27
CA PRO A 44 -11.13 -5.62 -27.46
C PRO A 44 -11.76 -6.90 -26.90
N ALA A 45 -10.95 -7.95 -26.74
CA ALA A 45 -11.41 -9.17 -26.08
C ALA A 45 -11.94 -8.82 -24.67
N PRO A 46 -13.04 -9.44 -24.21
CA PRO A 46 -13.53 -9.22 -22.85
C PRO A 46 -12.42 -9.51 -21.84
N PRO A 47 -12.33 -8.74 -20.74
CA PRO A 47 -11.32 -8.95 -19.73
C PRO A 47 -11.36 -10.40 -19.23
N PRO A 48 -10.20 -11.00 -18.91
CA PRO A 48 -10.13 -12.38 -18.48
C PRO A 48 -11.01 -12.58 -17.25
N ALA A 49 -11.66 -13.74 -17.17
CA ALA A 49 -12.51 -14.07 -16.03
C ALA A 49 -11.71 -14.01 -14.70
N PRO A 50 -12.33 -13.57 -13.60
CA PRO A 50 -11.71 -13.58 -12.28
C PRO A 50 -11.26 -14.97 -11.88
N THR A 51 -10.03 -15.11 -11.38
CA THR A 51 -9.44 -16.42 -11.06
C THR A 51 -9.96 -16.99 -9.74
N VAL A 52 -10.25 -16.12 -8.75
CA VAL A 52 -10.82 -16.48 -7.44
C VAL A 52 -10.18 -17.72 -6.78
N ARG A 53 -8.85 -17.83 -6.85
CA ARG A 53 -8.09 -19.01 -6.39
C ARG A 53 -8.25 -19.28 -4.89
N TYR A 54 -8.40 -18.23 -4.08
CA TYR A 54 -8.51 -18.35 -2.63
C TYR A 54 -9.95 -18.57 -2.14
N GLY A 55 -10.93 -18.67 -3.05
CA GLY A 55 -12.33 -18.80 -2.66
C GLY A 55 -12.81 -17.58 -1.88
N LYS A 56 -13.42 -17.80 -0.70
CA LYS A 56 -13.91 -16.72 0.16
C LYS A 56 -12.78 -16.13 1.02
N LEU A 57 -12.61 -14.82 0.90
CA LEU A 57 -11.62 -14.02 1.61
C LEU A 57 -12.06 -13.70 3.04
N THR A 58 -11.08 -13.52 3.92
CA THR A 58 -11.29 -12.92 5.23
C THR A 58 -11.66 -11.45 5.06
N LYS A 59 -12.61 -10.95 5.86
CA LYS A 59 -12.94 -9.51 5.85
C LYS A 59 -11.72 -8.68 6.24
N ILE A 60 -11.64 -7.48 5.68
CA ILE A 60 -10.61 -6.50 6.05
C ILE A 60 -10.87 -6.07 7.50
N PRO A 61 -9.88 -6.20 8.40
CA PRO A 61 -10.05 -5.86 9.81
C PRO A 61 -9.96 -4.34 9.99
N PHE A 62 -11.02 -3.62 9.62
CA PHE A 62 -11.08 -2.20 9.97
C PHE A 62 -11.19 -2.04 11.49
N PRO A 63 -10.44 -1.10 12.10
CA PRO A 63 -10.53 -0.83 13.53
C PRO A 63 -11.95 -0.48 13.98
N GLU A 64 -12.36 -0.99 15.15
CA GLU A 64 -13.67 -0.70 15.74
C GLU A 64 -13.82 0.78 16.15
N ASN A 65 -12.71 1.48 16.36
CA ASN A 65 -12.66 2.91 16.74
C ASN A 65 -12.84 3.87 15.56
N GLY A 66 -13.62 3.47 14.55
CA GLY A 66 -14.01 4.37 13.46
C GLY A 66 -14.83 5.54 14.01
N VAL A 67 -14.62 6.74 13.47
CA VAL A 67 -15.43 7.90 13.84
C VAL A 67 -16.89 7.62 13.51
N THR A 68 -17.75 7.63 14.53
CA THR A 68 -19.19 7.41 14.35
C THR A 68 -19.86 8.76 14.06
N ALA A 69 -19.84 9.18 12.80
CA ALA A 69 -20.45 10.41 12.34
C ALA A 69 -21.64 10.11 11.41
N LYS A 70 -22.73 10.89 11.54
CA LYS A 70 -23.92 10.76 10.68
C LYS A 70 -23.83 11.79 9.57
N LEU A 71 -23.21 11.39 8.47
CA LEU A 71 -22.85 12.28 7.38
C LEU A 71 -23.70 12.01 6.14
N THR A 72 -24.09 13.07 5.45
CA THR A 72 -24.67 12.99 4.10
C THR A 72 -23.57 13.30 3.09
N TYR A 73 -23.49 12.55 2.00
CA TYR A 73 -22.41 12.69 1.03
C TYR A 73 -22.89 13.26 -0.30
N THR A 74 -22.19 14.26 -0.81
CA THR A 74 -22.37 14.80 -2.17
C THR A 74 -21.09 14.59 -3.00
N ILE A 75 -21.25 14.22 -4.27
CA ILE A 75 -20.11 14.01 -5.17
C ILE A 75 -19.79 15.33 -5.87
N GLU A 76 -18.59 15.84 -5.65
CA GLU A 76 -18.04 17.03 -6.33
C GLU A 76 -16.60 16.76 -6.76
N THR A 77 -16.41 15.76 -7.63
CA THR A 77 -15.11 15.39 -8.19
C THR A 77 -14.70 16.31 -9.33
N ALA A 78 -13.40 16.34 -9.66
CA ALA A 78 -12.87 17.13 -10.77
C ALA A 78 -13.50 16.76 -12.13
N GLU A 79 -13.90 15.50 -12.31
CA GLU A 79 -14.54 15.00 -13.53
C GLU A 79 -16.06 15.25 -13.56
N GLY A 80 -16.63 15.82 -12.49
CA GLY A 80 -18.08 16.06 -12.36
C GLY A 80 -18.91 14.80 -12.10
N GLY A 81 -18.27 13.68 -11.76
CA GLY A 81 -18.93 12.38 -11.54
C GLY A 81 -18.01 11.30 -10.95
N LEU A 82 -18.51 10.08 -10.86
CA LEU A 82 -17.70 8.94 -10.40
C LEU A 82 -16.67 8.53 -11.47
N PRO A 83 -15.49 8.01 -11.07
CA PRO A 83 -14.46 7.60 -12.01
C PRO A 83 -14.99 6.49 -12.92
N THR A 84 -14.78 6.64 -14.23
CA THR A 84 -15.28 5.70 -15.25
C THR A 84 -14.26 4.65 -15.67
N ASN A 85 -13.00 4.82 -15.28
CA ASN A 85 -11.84 4.02 -15.68
C ASN A 85 -11.42 2.97 -14.64
N ILE A 86 -12.30 2.61 -13.70
CA ILE A 86 -12.02 1.58 -12.70
C ILE A 86 -12.25 0.18 -13.29
N PRO A 87 -11.28 -0.76 -13.15
CA PRO A 87 -11.43 -2.11 -13.67
C PRO A 87 -12.58 -2.87 -13.00
N THR A 88 -13.05 -3.95 -13.62
CA THR A 88 -14.11 -4.80 -13.04
C THR A 88 -13.59 -5.82 -12.02
N GLN A 89 -12.28 -5.97 -11.92
CA GLN A 89 -11.60 -6.87 -11.00
C GLN A 89 -10.27 -6.28 -10.55
N ALA A 90 -9.82 -6.68 -9.36
CA ALA A 90 -8.53 -6.29 -8.81
C ALA A 90 -7.78 -7.52 -8.27
N LYS A 91 -6.46 -7.40 -8.17
CA LYS A 91 -5.63 -8.44 -7.55
C LYS A 91 -5.82 -8.44 -6.03
N VAL A 92 -5.70 -9.62 -5.46
CA VAL A 92 -5.61 -9.85 -4.02
C VAL A 92 -4.34 -10.67 -3.82
N TYR A 93 -3.42 -10.14 -3.01
CA TYR A 93 -2.13 -10.78 -2.75
C TYR A 93 -2.19 -11.59 -1.46
N PHE A 94 -1.41 -12.66 -1.39
CA PHE A 94 -1.28 -13.46 -0.19
C PHE A 94 -0.33 -12.79 0.81
N MET A 95 -0.71 -12.78 2.09
CA MET A 95 0.12 -12.33 3.20
C MET A 95 0.49 -13.54 4.06
N PRO A 96 1.74 -14.05 3.97
CA PRO A 96 2.15 -15.22 4.73
C PRO A 96 2.10 -14.94 6.23
N LYS A 97 1.47 -15.83 6.99
CA LYS A 97 1.53 -15.79 8.45
C LYS A 97 2.86 -16.35 8.94
N THR A 98 3.51 -15.62 9.82
CA THR A 98 4.67 -16.12 10.58
C THR A 98 4.21 -17.02 11.73
N SER A 99 4.92 -18.12 11.92
CA SER A 99 4.68 -19.08 13.01
C SER A 99 5.90 -19.14 13.93
N ALA A 100 5.64 -19.39 15.22
CA ALA A 100 6.71 -19.54 16.20
C ALA A 100 7.56 -20.76 15.84
N ASN A 101 8.88 -20.63 15.99
CA ASN A 101 9.81 -21.75 15.91
C ASN A 101 10.78 -21.74 17.09
N LEU A 102 11.53 -22.83 17.27
CA LEU A 102 12.45 -22.98 18.41
C LEU A 102 13.53 -21.88 18.46
N LEU A 103 13.83 -21.26 17.31
CA LEU A 103 14.87 -20.23 17.16
C LEU A 103 14.30 -18.80 17.18
N SER A 104 12.99 -18.62 17.38
CA SER A 104 12.34 -17.31 17.36
C SER A 104 12.97 -16.35 18.38
N LEU A 105 13.28 -16.84 19.58
CA LEU A 105 13.92 -16.01 20.62
C LEU A 105 15.37 -15.64 20.27
N ASP A 106 16.16 -16.58 19.75
CA ASP A 106 17.56 -16.32 19.37
C ASP A 106 17.66 -15.37 18.17
N THR A 107 16.72 -15.51 17.23
CA THR A 107 16.57 -14.58 16.10
C THR A 107 16.20 -13.18 16.61
N ALA A 108 15.27 -13.07 17.56
CA ALA A 108 14.89 -11.80 18.17
C ALA A 108 16.05 -11.15 18.92
N LYS A 109 16.83 -11.91 19.69
CA LYS A 109 18.06 -11.42 20.34
C LYS A 109 19.08 -10.90 19.34
N SER A 110 19.28 -11.61 18.23
CA SER A 110 20.21 -11.21 17.18
C SER A 110 19.76 -9.91 16.51
N LYS A 111 18.46 -9.77 16.22
CA LYS A 111 17.87 -8.52 15.70
C LYS A 111 17.99 -7.36 16.68
N ALA A 112 17.65 -7.58 17.95
CA ALA A 112 17.76 -6.56 19.00
C ALA A 112 19.21 -6.07 19.17
N ALA A 113 20.18 -6.99 19.14
CA ALA A 113 21.59 -6.66 19.18
C ALA A 113 22.03 -5.82 17.96
N ALA A 114 21.56 -6.18 16.76
CA ALA A 114 21.84 -5.41 15.55
C ALA A 114 21.19 -4.01 15.55
N LEU A 115 20.07 -3.84 16.26
CA LEU A 115 19.42 -2.55 16.50
C LEU A 115 20.08 -1.75 17.65
N GLY A 116 21.17 -2.25 18.23
CA GLY A 116 21.93 -1.56 19.30
C GLY A 116 21.38 -1.78 20.72
N PHE A 117 20.52 -2.78 20.94
CA PHE A 117 20.02 -3.15 22.27
C PHE A 117 20.80 -4.32 22.86
N GLY A 118 20.78 -4.44 24.19
CA GLY A 118 21.42 -5.55 24.89
C GLY A 118 20.75 -6.90 24.58
N THR A 119 21.48 -7.98 24.79
CA THR A 119 20.99 -9.36 24.65
C THR A 119 20.26 -9.86 25.89
N ASP A 120 20.32 -9.11 26.99
CA ASP A 120 19.56 -9.37 28.21
C ASP A 120 18.08 -9.12 27.95
N VAL A 121 17.29 -10.18 28.05
CA VAL A 121 15.86 -10.16 27.76
C VAL A 121 15.04 -10.19 29.04
N GLN A 122 14.00 -9.37 29.07
CA GLN A 122 12.93 -9.48 30.03
C GLN A 122 11.67 -9.96 29.31
N GLN A 123 11.17 -11.14 29.68
CA GLN A 123 9.91 -11.64 29.14
C GLN A 123 8.76 -10.77 29.66
N VAL A 124 7.97 -10.21 28.74
CA VAL A 124 6.76 -9.42 29.06
C VAL A 124 5.52 -10.29 28.92
N SER A 125 5.49 -11.15 27.89
CA SER A 125 4.47 -12.18 27.68
C SER A 125 5.10 -13.41 26.99
N ASP A 126 4.30 -14.40 26.62
CA ASP A 126 4.78 -15.60 25.91
C ASP A 126 5.41 -15.28 24.55
N THR A 127 5.01 -14.17 23.93
CA THR A 127 5.47 -13.77 22.58
C THR A 127 6.22 -12.45 22.58
N VAL A 128 6.06 -11.60 23.60
CA VAL A 128 6.66 -10.26 23.66
C VAL A 128 7.81 -10.23 24.67
N TYR A 129 8.97 -9.80 24.18
CA TYR A 129 10.20 -9.67 24.95
C TYR A 129 10.71 -8.24 24.90
N LYS A 130 11.25 -7.79 26.03
CA LYS A 130 11.81 -6.45 26.20
C LYS A 130 13.33 -6.53 26.31
N PHE A 131 14.01 -5.71 25.52
CA PHE A 131 15.46 -5.56 25.46
C PHE A 131 15.80 -4.14 25.91
N LYS A 132 16.77 -4.02 26.82
CA LYS A 132 17.23 -2.71 27.32
C LYS A 132 18.51 -2.31 26.63
N ASN A 133 18.68 -1.03 26.36
CA ASN A 133 19.98 -0.51 25.96
C ASN A 133 20.90 -0.41 27.19
N SER A 134 22.17 -0.77 27.04
CA SER A 134 23.13 -0.77 28.16
C SER A 134 23.61 0.64 28.55
N ASN A 135 23.61 1.58 27.59
CA ASN A 135 24.21 2.90 27.75
C ASN A 135 23.17 4.02 27.87
N TYR A 136 21.94 3.78 27.41
CA TYR A 136 20.89 4.79 27.32
C TYR A 136 19.57 4.27 27.90
N PRO A 137 18.68 5.14 28.41
CA PRO A 137 17.40 4.74 28.95
C PRO A 137 16.38 4.47 27.83
N SER A 138 16.76 3.64 26.86
CA SER A 138 15.93 3.19 25.74
C SER A 138 15.62 1.70 25.82
N THR A 139 14.42 1.33 25.37
CA THR A 139 13.94 -0.03 25.40
C THR A 139 13.29 -0.42 24.08
N LEU A 140 13.56 -1.64 23.64
CA LEU A 140 12.94 -2.29 22.49
C LEU A 140 11.99 -3.36 23.01
N GLN A 141 10.74 -3.36 22.58
CA GLN A 141 9.82 -4.47 22.80
C GLN A 141 9.55 -5.15 21.47
N MET A 142 9.72 -6.47 21.39
CA MET A 142 9.60 -7.21 20.15
C MET A 142 8.72 -8.44 20.36
N ASN A 143 7.82 -8.67 19.42
CA ASN A 143 7.11 -9.94 19.31
C ASN A 143 7.99 -10.93 18.53
N ILE A 144 8.40 -12.03 19.19
CA ILE A 144 9.35 -13.00 18.64
C ILE A 144 8.77 -13.87 17.52
N ILE A 145 7.44 -13.89 17.39
CA ILE A 145 6.75 -14.65 16.34
C ILE A 145 6.65 -13.80 15.07
N THR A 146 6.09 -12.60 15.21
CA THR A 146 5.81 -11.73 14.06
C THR A 146 7.03 -10.93 13.63
N GLY A 147 7.97 -10.70 14.55
CA GLY A 147 9.10 -9.79 14.35
C GLY A 147 8.70 -8.32 14.43
N THR A 148 7.46 -8.00 14.80
CA THR A 148 7.04 -6.62 15.05
C THR A 148 7.71 -6.08 16.30
N PHE A 149 8.05 -4.79 16.32
CA PHE A 149 8.71 -4.19 17.48
C PHE A 149 8.39 -2.71 17.65
N SER A 150 8.55 -2.26 18.88
CA SER A 150 8.48 -0.86 19.27
C SER A 150 9.73 -0.43 20.02
N ILE A 151 10.18 0.79 19.78
CA ILE A 151 11.29 1.43 20.50
C ILE A 151 10.72 2.60 21.29
N SER A 152 11.15 2.74 22.54
CA SER A 152 10.83 3.89 23.39
C SER A 152 12.05 4.37 24.16
N TYR A 153 12.22 5.69 24.22
CA TYR A 153 13.27 6.38 24.96
C TYR A 153 12.68 7.18 26.10
N ASP A 154 13.25 7.04 27.30
CA ASP A 154 12.81 7.80 28.46
C ASP A 154 13.45 9.19 28.50
N LEU A 155 12.73 10.16 27.91
CA LEU A 155 13.10 11.58 27.89
C LEU A 155 13.00 12.27 29.25
N ILE A 156 12.41 11.62 30.27
CA ILE A 156 12.37 12.16 31.64
C ILE A 156 13.71 11.87 32.31
N SER A 157 14.20 10.64 32.15
CA SER A 157 15.48 10.17 32.69
C SER A 157 16.68 10.81 31.97
N ASP A 158 16.62 10.99 30.65
CA ASP A 158 17.66 11.68 29.89
C ASP A 158 17.06 12.66 28.86
N LYS A 159 17.33 13.95 29.08
CA LYS A 159 16.84 15.05 28.24
C LYS A 159 17.78 15.44 27.11
N SER A 160 19.00 14.88 27.06
CA SER A 160 20.00 15.28 26.07
C SER A 160 19.56 15.20 24.60
N PRO A 161 18.65 14.29 24.16
CA PRO A 161 18.15 14.30 22.79
C PRO A 161 17.29 15.53 22.44
N ILE A 162 16.70 16.21 23.44
CA ILE A 162 15.79 17.36 23.26
C ILE A 162 16.57 18.61 22.84
N ASP A 163 17.79 18.76 23.37
CA ASP A 163 18.64 19.95 23.19
C ASP A 163 19.33 19.95 21.81
N LEU A 164 19.26 18.84 21.09
CA LEU A 164 19.89 18.67 19.78
C LEU A 164 18.86 18.87 18.67
N LYS A 165 19.17 19.77 17.74
CA LYS A 165 18.30 20.04 16.60
C LYS A 165 18.24 18.82 15.68
N PRO A 166 17.03 18.33 15.32
CA PRO A 166 16.91 17.17 14.46
C PRO A 166 17.41 17.48 13.04
N PRO A 167 17.80 16.45 12.28
CA PRO A 167 18.14 16.62 10.87
C PRO A 167 16.91 17.03 10.04
N VAL A 168 17.15 17.47 8.80
CA VAL A 168 16.07 17.65 7.80
C VAL A 168 15.39 16.32 7.50
N ALA A 169 14.14 16.36 7.06
CA ALA A 169 13.29 15.17 6.89
C ALA A 169 13.92 14.11 5.95
N GLU A 170 14.60 14.53 4.89
CA GLU A 170 15.23 13.64 3.92
C GLU A 170 16.39 12.86 4.54
N VAL A 171 17.21 13.54 5.36
CA VAL A 171 18.34 12.92 6.07
C VAL A 171 17.79 11.99 7.14
N ALA A 172 16.78 12.43 7.92
CA ALA A 172 16.13 11.60 8.92
C ALA A 172 15.54 10.31 8.33
N ALA A 173 14.92 10.40 7.14
CA ALA A 173 14.40 9.23 6.44
C ALA A 173 15.50 8.29 5.95
N SER A 174 16.65 8.83 5.54
CA SER A 174 17.83 8.03 5.17
C SER A 174 18.43 7.33 6.39
N ASP A 175 18.53 8.04 7.52
CA ASP A 175 19.02 7.50 8.78
C ASP A 175 18.13 6.36 9.27
N PHE A 176 16.80 6.52 9.20
CA PHE A 176 15.87 5.47 9.60
C PHE A 176 15.95 4.23 8.71
N ARG A 177 16.06 4.41 7.38
CA ARG A 177 16.29 3.28 6.48
C ARG A 177 17.61 2.57 6.77
N SER A 178 18.67 3.33 7.06
CA SER A 178 19.98 2.77 7.41
C SER A 178 19.89 1.96 8.70
N PHE A 179 19.23 2.50 9.72
CA PHE A 179 18.96 1.80 10.98
C PHE A 179 18.25 0.45 10.78
N LEU A 180 17.19 0.41 9.96
CA LEU A 180 16.49 -0.83 9.64
C LEU A 180 17.35 -1.78 8.77
N SER A 181 18.14 -1.23 7.86
CA SER A 181 19.01 -2.00 6.96
C SER A 181 20.16 -2.66 7.71
N GLU A 182 20.77 -1.98 8.69
CA GLU A 182 21.85 -2.52 9.53
C GLU A 182 21.40 -3.73 10.33
N ALA A 183 20.15 -3.72 10.78
CA ALA A 183 19.53 -4.86 11.44
C ALA A 183 18.95 -5.92 10.49
N ASN A 184 19.11 -5.74 9.17
CA ASN A 184 18.54 -6.60 8.13
C ASN A 184 17.02 -6.81 8.29
N VAL A 185 16.32 -5.75 8.72
CA VAL A 185 14.86 -5.71 8.87
C VAL A 185 14.20 -4.71 7.94
N LEU A 186 14.94 -4.00 7.08
CA LEU A 186 14.36 -3.12 6.07
C LEU A 186 13.72 -3.94 4.94
N PRO A 187 12.39 -3.93 4.79
CA PRO A 187 11.72 -4.65 3.72
C PRO A 187 11.91 -3.97 2.36
N GLY A 188 11.98 -4.77 1.30
CA GLY A 188 12.20 -4.28 -0.07
C GLY A 188 11.04 -3.47 -0.66
N ASP A 189 9.84 -3.58 -0.10
CA ASP A 189 8.65 -2.85 -0.55
C ASP A 189 8.42 -1.53 0.20
N LEU A 190 9.20 -1.18 1.23
CA LEU A 190 9.16 0.13 1.92
C LEU A 190 9.85 1.26 1.13
N THR A 191 9.60 1.28 -0.18
CA THR A 191 10.13 2.28 -1.13
C THR A 191 9.04 3.23 -1.61
N GLY A 192 7.91 3.31 -0.90
CA GLY A 192 6.79 4.18 -1.23
C GLY A 192 7.03 5.64 -0.85
N SER A 193 5.93 6.37 -0.68
CA SER A 193 5.96 7.74 -0.19
C SER A 193 6.57 7.81 1.21
N VAL A 194 7.24 8.93 1.48
CA VAL A 194 7.75 9.27 2.81
C VAL A 194 7.06 10.54 3.24
N THR A 195 6.42 10.52 4.39
CA THR A 195 5.86 11.73 5.02
C THR A 195 6.60 12.02 6.31
N HIS A 196 6.55 13.27 6.74
CA HIS A 196 7.22 13.72 7.95
C HIS A 196 6.36 14.70 8.73
N ASP A 197 6.53 14.70 10.04
CA ASP A 197 5.97 15.70 10.95
C ASP A 197 7.08 16.24 11.84
N PHE A 198 7.19 17.56 11.93
CA PHE A 198 8.06 18.19 12.91
C PHE A 198 7.37 18.17 14.27
N LEU A 199 8.09 17.75 15.31
CA LEU A 199 7.55 17.65 16.67
C LEU A 199 8.37 18.48 17.64
N LYS A 200 7.68 19.11 18.59
CA LYS A 200 8.29 19.82 19.72
C LYS A 200 7.65 19.39 21.03
N ILE A 201 8.38 19.56 22.11
CA ILE A 201 7.84 19.31 23.44
C ILE A 201 7.12 20.57 23.93
N SER A 202 5.83 20.42 24.26
CA SER A 202 5.03 21.45 24.90
C SER A 202 4.26 20.83 26.06
N ASN A 203 4.40 21.38 27.26
CA ASN A 203 3.76 20.86 28.49
C ASN A 203 4.01 19.36 28.74
N GLY A 204 5.21 18.86 28.40
CA GLY A 204 5.57 17.46 28.58
C GLY A 204 4.96 16.50 27.55
N GLN A 205 4.32 17.02 26.50
CA GLN A 205 3.77 16.23 25.40
C GLN A 205 4.43 16.59 24.07
N LEU A 206 4.50 15.62 23.15
CA LEU A 206 4.90 15.85 21.77
C LEU A 206 3.74 16.47 21.01
N VAL A 207 3.96 17.67 20.45
CA VAL A 207 3.00 18.38 19.62
C VAL A 207 3.64 18.76 18.29
N SER A 208 2.82 18.92 17.25
CA SER A 208 3.31 19.35 15.94
C SER A 208 3.94 20.74 16.01
N ALA A 209 5.10 20.87 15.37
CA ALA A 209 5.81 22.12 15.16
C ALA A 209 5.60 22.60 13.72
N LEU A 210 5.57 23.93 13.51
CA LEU A 210 5.34 24.52 12.19
C LEU A 210 6.56 24.41 11.27
N SER A 211 7.76 24.27 11.84
CA SER A 211 9.00 24.21 11.09
C SER A 211 10.08 23.43 11.83
N LEU A 212 11.09 22.98 11.08
CA LEU A 212 12.30 22.37 11.62
C LEU A 212 13.01 23.26 12.66
N SER A 213 12.88 24.58 12.56
CA SER A 213 13.54 25.49 13.50
C SER A 213 12.93 25.53 14.89
N GLU A 214 11.66 25.13 15.02
CA GLU A 214 10.99 24.97 16.31
C GLU A 214 10.95 23.52 16.80
N ALA A 215 11.42 22.58 15.97
CA ALA A 215 11.32 21.16 16.23
C ALA A 215 12.44 20.68 17.16
N ASN A 216 12.07 19.83 18.12
CA ASN A 216 13.02 19.00 18.86
C ASN A 216 13.25 17.67 18.13
N PHE A 217 12.25 17.20 17.40
CA PHE A 217 12.28 15.90 16.73
C PHE A 217 11.60 15.95 15.37
N VAL A 218 11.88 14.95 14.54
CA VAL A 218 11.17 14.72 13.28
C VAL A 218 10.60 13.30 13.28
N LYS A 219 9.29 13.16 13.10
CA LYS A 219 8.63 11.88 12.83
C LYS A 219 8.75 11.59 11.34
N ILE A 220 9.17 10.38 11.00
CA ILE A 220 9.25 9.88 9.62
C ILE A 220 8.33 8.67 9.51
N ASN A 221 7.47 8.67 8.49
CA ASN A 221 6.62 7.55 8.12
C ASN A 221 7.13 6.95 6.82
N LEU A 222 7.36 5.62 6.79
CA LEU A 222 7.75 4.88 5.60
C LEU A 222 6.57 4.08 5.09
N PHE A 223 6.00 4.47 3.96
CA PHE A 223 4.91 3.73 3.33
C PHE A 223 5.45 2.70 2.34
N ARG A 224 4.64 1.66 2.09
CA ARG A 224 4.90 0.69 1.03
C ARG A 224 4.79 1.34 -0.34
N LYS A 225 5.48 0.76 -1.32
CA LYS A 225 5.32 1.07 -2.74
C LYS A 225 3.90 0.82 -3.22
N ASN A 226 3.61 1.29 -4.43
CA ASN A 226 2.37 0.96 -5.11
C ASN A 226 2.37 -0.52 -5.53
N TYR A 227 1.21 -1.15 -5.43
CA TYR A 227 0.95 -2.51 -5.89
C TYR A 227 -0.04 -2.47 -7.03
N ASP A 228 0.28 -3.07 -8.18
CA ASP A 228 -0.60 -3.01 -9.37
C ASP A 228 -0.99 -1.57 -9.76
N ASP A 229 -0.05 -0.64 -9.66
CA ASP A 229 -0.23 0.82 -9.84
C ASP A 229 -1.20 1.50 -8.85
N LEU A 230 -1.67 0.79 -7.83
CA LEU A 230 -2.52 1.32 -6.76
C LEU A 230 -1.68 1.69 -5.52
N PRO A 231 -1.96 2.82 -4.87
CA PRO A 231 -1.26 3.21 -3.64
C PRO A 231 -1.59 2.28 -2.48
N SER A 232 -0.68 2.18 -1.51
CA SER A 232 -0.93 1.55 -0.21
C SER A 232 -1.38 2.61 0.79
N VAL A 233 -2.43 2.30 1.56
CA VAL A 233 -2.92 3.14 2.65
C VAL A 233 -3.07 2.33 3.93
N THR A 234 -2.84 2.96 5.08
CA THR A 234 -2.92 2.35 6.40
C THR A 234 -4.23 2.71 7.11
N GLU A 235 -4.46 2.15 8.29
CA GLU A 235 -5.62 2.47 9.14
C GLU A 235 -5.75 3.98 9.41
N ASN A 236 -4.64 4.64 9.71
CA ASN A 236 -4.55 6.08 9.87
C ASN A 236 -3.80 6.69 8.67
N PRO A 237 -4.45 7.48 7.81
CA PRO A 237 -3.82 8.03 6.60
C PRO A 237 -2.55 8.86 6.87
N ASN A 238 -2.40 9.40 8.08
CA ASN A 238 -1.26 10.25 8.47
C ASN A 238 -0.15 9.46 9.18
N GLN A 239 -0.30 8.14 9.34
CA GLN A 239 0.67 7.30 10.05
C GLN A 239 0.90 5.99 9.30
N ALA A 240 2.15 5.72 8.95
CA ALA A 240 2.54 4.43 8.39
C ALA A 240 2.55 3.34 9.48
N ASN A 241 2.59 2.07 9.08
CA ASN A 241 2.82 0.96 10.02
C ASN A 241 4.31 0.85 10.43
N VAL A 242 5.20 1.51 9.67
CA VAL A 242 6.63 1.62 9.98
C VAL A 242 7.00 3.10 10.08
N TRP A 243 7.29 3.56 11.29
CA TRP A 243 7.64 4.95 11.55
C TRP A 243 8.65 5.07 12.68
N ALA A 244 9.37 6.19 12.69
CA ALA A 244 10.28 6.55 13.78
C ALA A 244 10.22 8.05 14.06
N ILE A 245 10.44 8.43 15.31
CA ILE A 245 10.70 9.79 15.75
C ILE A 245 12.18 9.90 16.04
N ILE A 246 12.83 10.85 15.36
CA ILE A 246 14.27 11.00 15.27
C ILE A 246 14.71 12.32 15.92
N SER A 247 15.76 12.25 16.74
CA SER A 247 16.40 13.39 17.40
C SER A 247 17.63 13.89 16.64
N GLY A 248 18.22 14.99 17.13
CA GLY A 248 19.52 15.47 16.65
C GLY A 248 20.73 14.72 17.19
N ALA A 249 20.53 13.65 17.98
CA ALA A 249 21.63 12.90 18.57
C ALA A 249 22.42 12.11 17.52
N ARG A 250 23.74 12.08 17.68
CA ARG A 250 24.66 11.32 16.80
C ARG A 250 24.87 9.88 17.26
N ASN A 251 24.54 9.56 18.51
CA ASN A 251 24.65 8.21 19.03
C ASN A 251 23.39 7.44 18.68
N GLN A 252 23.53 6.26 18.08
CA GLN A 252 22.41 5.42 17.63
C GLN A 252 21.35 5.19 18.72
N GLY A 253 21.78 4.95 19.96
CA GLY A 253 20.89 4.69 21.10
C GLY A 253 20.07 5.90 21.59
N GLN A 254 20.38 7.11 21.11
CA GLN A 254 19.66 8.36 21.42
C GLN A 254 19.01 9.00 20.19
N GLN A 255 19.37 8.51 18.99
CA GLN A 255 18.88 9.05 17.71
C GLN A 255 17.41 8.74 17.50
N ILE A 256 16.97 7.53 17.84
CA ILE A 256 15.55 7.12 17.75
C ILE A 256 14.94 7.20 19.15
N ILE A 257 14.01 8.15 19.35
CA ILE A 257 13.32 8.30 20.64
C ILE A 257 12.01 7.52 20.73
N ALA A 258 11.39 7.24 19.58
CA ALA A 258 10.27 6.32 19.46
C ALA A 258 10.26 5.69 18.07
N SER A 259 9.82 4.45 17.94
CA SER A 259 9.57 3.83 16.64
C SER A 259 8.58 2.69 16.78
N GLU A 260 7.76 2.49 15.76
CA GLU A 260 6.93 1.30 15.61
C GLU A 260 7.26 0.64 14.28
N TYR A 261 7.32 -0.69 14.31
CA TYR A 261 7.57 -1.54 13.16
C TYR A 261 6.53 -2.65 13.14
N HIS A 262 5.41 -2.38 12.47
CA HIS A 262 4.30 -3.31 12.28
C HIS A 262 4.22 -3.78 10.82
N TYR A 263 5.31 -4.40 10.36
CA TYR A 263 5.41 -4.86 8.98
C TYR A 263 4.98 -6.32 8.83
N ASN A 264 4.11 -6.56 7.85
CA ASN A 264 3.69 -7.90 7.42
C ASN A 264 4.07 -8.10 5.95
N GLU A 265 4.75 -9.20 5.61
CA GLU A 265 5.18 -9.46 4.23
C GLU A 265 3.98 -9.65 3.28
N VAL A 266 4.13 -9.21 2.03
CA VAL A 266 3.16 -9.42 0.95
C VAL A 266 3.87 -10.22 -0.15
N ASP A 267 3.36 -11.42 -0.46
CA ASP A 267 3.90 -12.25 -1.53
C ASP A 267 3.32 -11.80 -2.89
N GLU A 268 4.07 -10.95 -3.60
CA GLU A 268 3.69 -10.46 -4.93
C GLU A 268 3.61 -11.55 -6.00
N SER A 269 4.29 -12.70 -5.79
CA SER A 269 4.22 -13.84 -6.70
C SER A 269 2.91 -14.62 -6.57
N GLN A 270 2.24 -14.49 -5.44
CA GLN A 270 0.99 -15.18 -5.12
C GLN A 270 -0.19 -14.21 -5.08
N TYR A 271 -0.83 -14.04 -6.23
CA TYR A 271 -2.07 -13.26 -6.34
C TYR A 271 -3.20 -14.03 -7.02
N SER A 272 -4.41 -13.57 -6.79
CA SER A 272 -5.62 -13.96 -7.51
C SER A 272 -6.46 -12.73 -7.83
N THR A 273 -7.16 -12.73 -8.95
CA THR A 273 -8.11 -11.67 -9.29
C THR A 273 -9.49 -11.95 -8.74
N TYR A 274 -10.12 -10.89 -8.23
CA TYR A 274 -11.47 -10.90 -7.64
C TYR A 274 -12.34 -9.81 -8.24
N PRO A 275 -13.64 -10.07 -8.48
CA PRO A 275 -14.58 -9.02 -8.86
C PRO A 275 -14.66 -7.94 -7.79
N ILE A 276 -14.65 -6.69 -8.25
CA ILE A 276 -14.82 -5.54 -7.37
C ILE A 276 -16.14 -4.83 -7.65
N LYS A 277 -16.66 -4.15 -6.64
CA LYS A 277 -17.84 -3.29 -6.74
C LYS A 277 -17.58 -2.20 -7.77
N THR A 278 -18.62 -1.78 -8.47
CA THR A 278 -18.58 -0.56 -9.28
C THR A 278 -18.52 0.69 -8.39
N PRO A 279 -18.04 1.84 -8.90
CA PRO A 279 -18.04 3.09 -8.13
C PRO A 279 -19.42 3.49 -7.62
N THR A 280 -20.48 3.20 -8.38
CA THR A 280 -21.87 3.48 -8.01
C THR A 280 -22.34 2.63 -6.84
N GLU A 281 -22.00 1.33 -6.83
CA GLU A 281 -22.28 0.43 -5.71
C GLU A 281 -21.50 0.87 -4.45
N ALA A 282 -20.21 1.21 -4.62
CA ALA A 282 -19.38 1.70 -3.53
C ALA A 282 -19.94 2.99 -2.90
N LEU A 283 -20.42 3.93 -3.72
CA LEU A 283 -21.08 5.14 -3.24
C LEU A 283 -22.39 4.85 -2.51
N THR A 284 -23.17 3.89 -2.99
CA THR A 284 -24.43 3.48 -2.34
C THR A 284 -24.15 2.89 -0.96
N GLU A 285 -23.09 2.09 -0.81
CA GLU A 285 -22.67 1.55 0.49
C GLU A 285 -22.11 2.63 1.42
N LEU A 286 -21.38 3.61 0.89
CA LEU A 286 -20.95 4.80 1.63
C LEU A 286 -22.16 5.55 2.23
N GLN A 287 -23.17 5.82 1.40
CA GLN A 287 -24.41 6.49 1.83
C GLN A 287 -25.23 5.67 2.83
N ALA A 288 -25.15 4.34 2.75
CA ALA A 288 -25.76 3.42 3.70
C ALA A 288 -24.98 3.32 5.03
N GLY A 289 -23.85 4.02 5.18
CA GLY A 289 -23.05 4.03 6.40
C GLY A 289 -22.22 2.76 6.62
N LYS A 290 -21.97 1.96 5.57
CA LYS A 290 -21.17 0.72 5.66
C LYS A 290 -19.67 0.95 5.45
N VAL A 291 -19.22 2.17 5.71
CA VAL A 291 -17.85 2.64 5.46
C VAL A 291 -17.05 2.73 6.76
N PHE A 292 -15.74 2.57 6.68
CA PHE A 292 -14.83 2.93 7.75
C PHE A 292 -14.34 4.37 7.55
N ILE A 293 -14.60 5.26 8.51
CA ILE A 293 -14.10 6.64 8.47
C ILE A 293 -12.70 6.67 9.09
N ALA A 294 -11.69 6.75 8.23
CA ALA A 294 -10.28 6.73 8.61
C ALA A 294 -9.79 8.09 9.14
N ASN A 295 -10.35 9.19 8.62
CA ASN A 295 -10.10 10.53 9.12
C ASN A 295 -11.33 11.42 8.89
N LEU A 296 -11.89 12.01 9.94
CA LEU A 296 -12.97 13.00 9.79
C LEU A 296 -12.43 14.37 9.32
N GLY A 297 -11.14 14.64 9.55
CA GLY A 297 -10.54 15.94 9.28
C GLY A 297 -11.06 17.02 10.25
N LEU A 298 -11.19 18.25 9.75
CA LEU A 298 -11.75 19.38 10.52
C LEU A 298 -13.28 19.49 10.39
N ASN A 299 -13.94 18.42 9.94
CA ASN A 299 -15.38 18.42 9.72
C ASN A 299 -16.16 18.15 11.02
N GLU A 300 -17.40 18.63 11.06
CA GLU A 300 -18.33 18.32 12.14
C GLU A 300 -18.82 16.87 12.05
N ASN A 301 -19.26 16.32 13.19
CA ASN A 301 -19.75 14.93 13.28
C ASN A 301 -21.12 14.72 12.60
N GLU A 302 -21.77 15.81 12.17
CA GLU A 302 -23.05 15.82 11.47
C GLU A 302 -23.00 16.88 10.37
N GLY A 303 -23.48 16.56 9.17
CA GLY A 303 -23.48 17.51 8.06
C GLY A 303 -23.38 16.89 6.67
N THR A 304 -23.29 17.75 5.67
CA THR A 304 -23.06 17.34 4.28
C THR A 304 -21.57 17.44 3.94
N LEU A 305 -20.96 16.32 3.56
CA LEU A 305 -19.58 16.23 3.12
C LEU A 305 -19.49 16.08 1.61
N LYS A 306 -18.58 16.87 1.01
CA LYS A 306 -18.27 16.83 -0.40
C LYS A 306 -17.13 15.85 -0.63
N ILE A 307 -17.38 14.82 -1.43
CA ILE A 307 -16.37 13.88 -1.90
C ILE A 307 -15.71 14.46 -3.15
N ARG A 308 -14.41 14.68 -3.09
CA ARG A 308 -13.57 15.28 -4.13
C ARG A 308 -12.87 14.23 -4.99
N ARG A 309 -12.54 13.07 -4.42
CA ARG A 309 -11.82 12.01 -5.14
C ARG A 309 -12.28 10.64 -4.69
N VAL A 310 -12.37 9.72 -5.65
CA VAL A 310 -12.66 8.30 -5.43
C VAL A 310 -11.64 7.50 -6.24
N PHE A 311 -10.91 6.60 -5.60
CA PHE A 311 -9.91 5.76 -6.27
C PHE A 311 -9.72 4.43 -5.53
N LEU A 312 -9.02 3.49 -6.16
CA LEU A 312 -8.64 2.22 -5.55
C LEU A 312 -7.27 2.35 -4.88
N ALA A 313 -7.13 1.72 -3.72
CA ALA A 313 -5.88 1.56 -2.99
C ALA A 313 -5.80 0.16 -2.40
N TYR A 314 -4.63 -0.29 -1.96
CA TYR A 314 -4.53 -1.45 -1.08
C TYR A 314 -4.48 -1.00 0.37
N PHE A 315 -5.16 -1.76 1.23
CA PHE A 315 -5.17 -1.51 2.67
C PHE A 315 -4.08 -2.32 3.36
N ASP A 316 -3.20 -1.63 4.09
CA ASP A 316 -2.13 -2.20 4.93
C ASP A 316 -2.59 -2.18 6.40
N PRO A 317 -3.23 -3.27 6.87
CA PRO A 317 -3.72 -3.37 8.23
C PRO A 317 -2.57 -3.47 9.22
N ASP A 318 -2.78 -2.93 10.42
CA ASP A 318 -1.88 -3.14 11.56
C ASP A 318 -1.97 -4.59 12.05
N ALA A 319 -3.20 -5.13 12.04
CA ALA A 319 -3.50 -6.51 12.37
C ALA A 319 -2.99 -7.49 11.30
N ILE A 320 -2.58 -8.68 11.74
CA ILE A 320 -2.16 -9.76 10.84
C ILE A 320 -3.37 -10.26 10.05
N THR A 321 -3.27 -10.21 8.72
CA THR A 321 -4.28 -10.73 7.79
C THR A 321 -3.69 -11.79 6.86
N GLU A 322 -4.57 -12.57 6.23
CA GLU A 322 -4.18 -13.58 5.23
C GLU A 322 -3.99 -12.99 3.83
N TYR A 323 -4.59 -11.83 3.60
CA TYR A 323 -4.70 -11.25 2.26
C TYR A 323 -4.52 -9.74 2.32
N TYR A 324 -3.72 -9.25 1.38
CA TYR A 324 -3.57 -7.84 1.08
C TYR A 324 -4.63 -7.47 0.05
N GLN A 325 -5.61 -6.66 0.46
CA GLN A 325 -6.87 -6.48 -0.24
C GLN A 325 -7.07 -5.04 -0.74
N PRO A 326 -7.72 -4.87 -1.91
CA PRO A 326 -8.04 -3.56 -2.43
C PRO A 326 -9.26 -2.96 -1.72
N ILE A 327 -9.25 -1.64 -1.57
CA ILE A 327 -10.31 -0.81 -1.01
C ILE A 327 -10.59 0.38 -1.93
N TYR A 328 -11.82 0.89 -1.84
CA TYR A 328 -12.16 2.22 -2.29
C TYR A 328 -11.76 3.24 -1.24
N VAL A 329 -11.07 4.29 -1.67
CA VAL A 329 -10.75 5.46 -0.87
C VAL A 329 -11.58 6.63 -1.34
N PHE A 330 -12.34 7.21 -0.42
CA PHE A 330 -13.12 8.43 -0.62
C PHE A 330 -12.42 9.57 0.10
N GLU A 331 -11.97 10.57 -0.66
CA GLU A 331 -11.39 11.79 -0.09
C GLU A 331 -12.36 12.94 -0.26
N GLY A 332 -12.53 13.73 0.79
CA GLY A 332 -13.38 14.89 0.82
C GLY A 332 -12.68 16.15 1.33
N ASP A 333 -13.47 17.20 1.51
CA ASP A 333 -12.98 18.47 2.03
C ASP A 333 -12.44 18.35 3.47
N ASN A 334 -11.56 19.28 3.83
CA ASN A 334 -10.98 19.42 5.17
C ASN A 334 -10.22 18.18 5.69
N GLY A 335 -9.73 17.32 4.78
CA GLY A 335 -8.96 16.12 5.13
C GLY A 335 -9.81 14.89 5.46
N PHE A 336 -11.08 14.88 5.04
CA PHE A 336 -11.94 13.69 5.18
C PHE A 336 -11.42 12.53 4.34
N ILE A 337 -11.27 11.35 4.95
CA ILE A 337 -10.87 10.12 4.29
C ILE A 337 -11.70 8.96 4.83
N ALA A 338 -12.30 8.17 3.93
CA ALA A 338 -13.06 6.98 4.28
C ALA A 338 -12.74 5.80 3.36
N TYR A 339 -12.83 4.59 3.92
CA TYR A 339 -12.43 3.33 3.28
C TYR A 339 -13.59 2.35 3.19
N LEU A 340 -13.70 1.68 2.05
CA LEU A 340 -14.69 0.63 1.81
C LEU A 340 -14.03 -0.57 1.11
N PRO A 341 -14.32 -1.83 1.48
CA PRO A 341 -13.81 -2.98 0.75
C PRO A 341 -14.20 -2.94 -0.73
N ALA A 342 -13.22 -3.10 -1.63
CA ALA A 342 -13.50 -3.07 -3.06
C ALA A 342 -14.09 -4.39 -3.57
N VAL A 343 -13.66 -5.54 -3.03
CA VAL A 343 -14.18 -6.86 -3.43
C VAL A 343 -15.68 -6.95 -3.14
N ILE A 344 -16.45 -7.56 -4.05
CA ILE A 344 -17.90 -7.73 -3.83
C ILE A 344 -18.19 -8.64 -2.63
N SER A 345 -19.28 -8.35 -1.93
CA SER A 345 -19.61 -8.97 -0.64
C SER A 345 -19.72 -10.50 -0.66
N ASP A 346 -20.09 -11.08 -1.80
CA ASP A 346 -20.27 -12.52 -2.00
C ASP A 346 -18.97 -13.34 -1.79
N TYR A 347 -17.81 -12.70 -1.98
CA TYR A 347 -16.50 -13.33 -1.80
C TYR A 347 -15.93 -13.16 -0.40
N TYR A 348 -16.69 -12.64 0.56
CA TYR A 348 -16.29 -12.64 1.96
C TYR A 348 -16.87 -13.84 2.71
N GLN A 349 -16.10 -14.37 3.68
CA GLN A 349 -16.61 -15.37 4.62
C GLN A 349 -17.73 -14.77 5.48
N ALA A 350 -18.76 -15.58 5.77
CA ALA A 350 -19.81 -15.19 6.71
C ALA A 350 -19.21 -15.09 8.12
N GLN A 351 -19.59 -14.08 8.89
CA GLN A 351 -19.21 -14.00 10.30
C GLN A 351 -19.78 -15.22 11.02
N GLN A 352 -18.90 -16.00 11.65
CA GLN A 352 -19.29 -16.99 12.65
C GLN A 352 -19.54 -16.30 13.99
#